data_AF-A0A9E3CY98-F1
#
_entry.id   AF-A0A9E3CY98-F1
#
_cell.length_a   1.000
_cell.length_b   1.000
_cell.length_c   1.000
_cell.angle_alpha   90.00
_cell.angle_beta   90.00
_cell.angle_gamma   90.00
#
_symmetry.space_group_name_H-M   'P 1'
#
loop_
_entity.id
_entity.type
_entity.pdbx_description
1 polymer ?
#
loop_
_entity_poly.entity_id
_entity_poly.type
_entity_poly.pdbx_seq_one_letter_code
_entity_poly.pdbx_strand_id
1 'polypeptide(L)' 'MHFTVGRHRPDTVLVTLTLVGERVEVDVFDDGHMEVARFAGNEDIVDDAELLEALIEQNRD' A
#
# COMPACT_ATOMS: atom_id res chain seq x y z
N MET A 1 12.02 9.76 2.58
CA MET A 1 10.58 9.52 2.70
C MET A 1 9.93 10.09 1.45
N HIS A 2 9.36 9.22 0.62
CA HIS A 2 8.54 9.60 -0.52
C HIS A 2 7.07 9.42 -0.15
N PHE A 3 6.17 10.19 -0.77
CA PHE A 3 4.74 10.00 -0.58
C PHE A 3 3.99 10.26 -1.87
N THR A 4 2.80 9.66 -1.95
CA THR A 4 1.82 9.93 -2.99
C THR A 4 0.45 10.15 -2.36
N VAL A 5 -0.39 10.92 -3.05
CA VAL A 5 -1.78 11.14 -2.65
C VAL A 5 -2.68 10.63 -3.76
N GLY A 6 -3.60 9.75 -3.40
CA GLY A 6 -4.59 9.17 -4.30
C GLY A 6 -6.00 9.41 -3.80
N ARG A 7 -6.96 9.53 -4.72
CA ARG A 7 -8.39 9.52 -4.40
C ARG A 7 -9.03 8.33 -5.08
N HIS A 8 -9.18 7.24 -4.33
CA HIS A 8 -9.76 5.99 -4.82
C HIS A 8 -11.21 5.79 -4.32
N ARG A 9 -11.56 6.45 -3.21
CA ARG A 9 -12.89 6.46 -2.61
C ARG A 9 -13.44 7.89 -2.55
N PRO A 10 -14.77 8.07 -2.57
CA PRO A 10 -15.36 9.40 -2.59
C PRO A 10 -15.17 10.16 -1.26
N ASP A 11 -15.13 9.43 -0.15
CA ASP A 11 -15.11 9.89 1.25
C ASP A 11 -13.71 9.96 1.86
N THR A 12 -12.68 9.46 1.18
CA THR A 12 -11.30 9.47 1.68
C THR A 12 -10.31 10.00 0.65
N VAL A 13 -9.20 10.55 1.14
CA VAL A 13 -7.94 10.62 0.40
C VAL A 13 -6.94 9.64 1.00
N LEU A 14 -6.31 8.84 0.15
CA LEU A 14 -5.26 7.92 0.54
C LEU A 14 -3.91 8.63 0.46
N VAL A 15 -3.16 8.63 1.56
CA VAL A 15 -1.75 9.01 1.59
C VAL A 15 -0.91 7.76 1.74
N THR A 16 -0.13 7.44 0.71
CA THR A 16 0.83 6.33 0.76
C THR A 16 2.21 6.88 1.05
N LEU A 17 2.79 6.49 2.19
CA LEU A 17 4.15 6.82 2.59
C LEU A 17 5.08 5.64 2.28
N THR A 18 6.19 5.93 1.62
CA THR A 18 7.27 4.97 1.39
C THR A 18 8.44 5.31 2.31
N LEU A 19 8.69 4.41 3.25
CA LEU A 19 9.78 4.45 4.22
C LEU A 19 10.72 3.27 3.93
N VAL A 20 11.95 3.33 4.45
CA VAL A 20 12.88 2.18 4.38
C VAL A 20 12.27 1.03 5.18
N GLY A 21 12.11 -0.12 4.53
CA GLY A 21 11.52 -1.33 5.08
C GLY A 21 10.00 -1.26 5.29
N GLU A 22 9.31 -0.20 4.90
CA GLU A 22 7.90 -0.03 5.24
C GLU A 22 7.10 0.75 4.20
N ARG A 23 5.89 0.28 3.92
CA ARG A 23 4.83 1.07 3.30
C ARG A 23 3.77 1.37 4.34
N VAL A 24 3.39 2.64 4.46
CA VAL A 24 2.27 3.06 5.31
C VAL A 24 1.18 3.63 4.43
N GLU A 25 -0.04 3.17 4.64
CA GLU A 25 -1.23 3.68 3.97
C GLU A 25 -2.10 4.37 5.02
N VAL A 26 -2.46 5.63 4.75
CA VAL A 26 -3.28 6.46 5.63
C VAL A 26 -4.50 6.93 4.85
N ASP A 27 -5.67 6.45 5.21
CA ASP A 27 -6.93 7.01 4.73
C ASP A 27 -7.33 8.19 5.62
N VAL A 28 -7.49 9.36 5.01
CA VAL A 28 -7.94 10.57 5.70
C VAL A 28 -9.36 10.88 5.25
N PHE A 29 -10.29 10.88 6.20
CA PHE A 29 -11.71 11.16 5.99
C PHE A 29 -12.00 12.66 6.08
N ASP A 30 -13.16 13.09 5.59
CA ASP A 30 -13.56 14.51 5.55
C ASP A 30 -13.80 15.13 6.94
N ASP A 31 -14.10 14.31 7.93
CA ASP A 31 -14.24 14.68 9.35
C ASP A 31 -12.89 14.73 10.10
N GLY A 32 -11.79 14.40 9.41
CA GLY A 32 -10.44 14.35 9.97
C GLY A 32 -10.09 13.04 10.68
N HIS A 33 -10.98 12.04 10.69
CA HIS A 33 -10.63 10.69 11.10
C HIS A 33 -9.52 10.11 10.19
N MET A 34 -8.68 9.26 10.77
CA MET A 34 -7.60 8.59 10.04
C MET A 34 -7.57 7.11 10.37
N GLU A 35 -7.52 6.29 9.32
CA GLU A 35 -7.19 4.87 9.41
C GLU A 35 -5.77 4.64 8.90
N VAL A 36 -4.95 3.92 9.66
CA VAL A 36 -3.53 3.70 9.35
C VAL A 36 -3.23 2.22 9.24
N ALA A 37 -2.77 1.80 8.08
CA ALA A 37 -2.24 0.46 7.82
C ALA A 37 -0.73 0.51 7.59
N ARG A 38 0.01 -0.38 8.24
CA ARG A 38 1.48 -0.49 8.11
C ARG A 38 1.86 -1.86 7.58
N PHE A 39 2.63 -1.85 6.49
CA PHE A 39 3.16 -3.03 5.83
C PHE A 39 4.68 -3.02 5.98
N ALA A 40 5.21 -3.92 6.82
CA ALA A 40 6.64 -4.08 7.00
C ALA A 40 7.21 -5.06 5.97
N GLY A 41 8.37 -4.74 5.43
CA GLY A 41 9.16 -5.59 4.55
C GLY A 41 10.61 -5.62 4.99
N ASN A 42 11.33 -6.66 4.57
CA ASN A 42 12.77 -6.83 4.79
C ASN A 42 13.62 -6.21 3.66
N GLU A 43 12.99 -5.60 2.65
CA GLU A 43 13.63 -5.01 1.45
C GLU A 43 14.39 -6.01 0.56
N ASP A 44 14.20 -7.31 0.79
CA ASP A 44 14.79 -8.34 -0.05
C ASP A 44 14.18 -8.25 -1.46
N ILE A 45 15.06 -8.26 -2.47
CA ILE A 45 14.64 -8.31 -3.86
C ILE A 45 14.30 -9.76 -4.19
N VAL A 46 13.04 -10.00 -4.53
CA VAL A 46 12.56 -11.28 -5.04
C VAL A 46 12.34 -11.13 -6.54
N ASP A 47 13.41 -11.34 -7.31
CA ASP A 47 13.40 -11.26 -8.78
C ASP A 47 12.95 -12.59 -9.39
N ASP A 48 11.68 -12.93 -9.15
CA ASP A 48 11.06 -14.18 -9.59
C ASP A 48 9.71 -13.92 -10.26
N ALA A 49 9.70 -14.03 -11.59
CA ALA A 49 8.48 -13.86 -12.38
C ALA A 49 7.44 -14.96 -12.09
N GLU A 50 7.88 -16.17 -11.72
CA GLU A 50 6.99 -17.28 -11.36
C GLU A 50 6.22 -16.95 -10.08
N LEU A 51 6.86 -16.26 -9.12
CA LEU A 51 6.19 -15.77 -7.92
C LEU A 51 5.08 -14.75 -8.26
N LEU A 52 5.35 -13.81 -9.15
CA LEU A 52 4.34 -12.82 -9.56
C LEU A 52 3.13 -13.50 -10.21
N GLU A 53 3.38 -14.44 -11.14
CA GLU A 53 2.32 -15.20 -11.80
C GLU A 53 1.49 -16.01 -10.78
N ALA A 54 2.16 -16.69 -9.84
CA ALA A 54 1.50 -17.45 -8.79
C ALA A 54 0.62 -16.57 -7.90
N LEU A 55 1.08 -15.37 -7.51
CA LEU A 55 0.29 -14.42 -6.71
C LEU A 55 -0.96 -13.94 -7.45
N ILE A 56 -0.86 -13.68 -8.75
CA ILE A 56 -2.01 -13.28 -9.56
C ILE A 56 -3.03 -14.43 -9.65
N GLU A 57 -2.57 -15.65 -9.94
CA GLU A 57 -3.48 -16.80 -10.09
C GLU A 57 -4.21 -17.12 -8.78
N GLN A 58 -3.54 -16.99 -7.64
CA GLN A 58 -4.14 -17.23 -6.32
C GLN A 58 -5.25 -16.26 -5.93
N ASN A 59 -5.33 -15.08 -6.57
CA ASN A 59 -6.26 -14.00 -6.21
C ASN A 59 -7.20 -13.64 -7.38
N ARG A 60 -7.46 -14.57 -8.30
CA ARG A 60 -8.27 -14.33 -9.52
C ARG A 60 -9.80 -14.35 -9.27
N ASP A 61 -10.25 -14.95 -8.18
CA ASP A 61 -11.67 -15.06 -7.78
C ASP A 61 -12.03 -14.07 -6.65
#